data_AF-A0A7U4DP67-F1
#
_entry.id   AF-A0A7U4DP67-F1
#
_cell.length_a   1.000
_cell.length_b   1.000
_cell.length_c   1.000
_cell.angle_alpha   90.00
_cell.angle_beta   90.00
_cell.angle_gamma   90.00
#
_symmetry.space_group_name_H-M   'P 1'
#
loop_
_entity.id
_entity.type
_entity.pdbx_description
1 polymer ?
#
loop_
_entity_poly.entity_id
_entity_poly.type
_entity_poly.pdbx_seq_one_letter_code
_entity_poly.pdbx_strand_id
1 'polypeptide(L)'
;MRLAHAVRVGAWILVGLNLLMAVGAIAIFSHMAPAIAMIIERNERSLQACEDMLALMAKVDRSGPFSPQQREVFKSAFERARTNITEALEPAPLQRIETHRAALFNGDPEARRITVEAIVLLGSINREAMTVADRHAQHLGRSGAWGVAFMAMSAFLAGIIFIRSLTRRVVQPLEEIHAVIVAHRNGETMRRCTGADLPQDVVAVYTGINEMLDQWQAREQTPAAPATFSDLASVHRRTPVCRADSD
;
A
#
# COMPACT_ATOMS: atom_id res chain seq x y z
N MET A 1 -20.47 -6.95 22.97
CA MET A 1 -20.05 -7.09 21.55
C MET A 1 -19.14 -5.95 21.07
N ARG A 2 -18.58 -5.13 21.96
CA ARG A 2 -17.66 -4.04 21.62
C ARG A 2 -16.28 -4.59 21.19
N LEU A 3 -15.87 -5.73 21.75
CA LEU A 3 -14.60 -6.37 21.40
C LEU A 3 -14.59 -6.91 19.97
N ALA A 4 -15.61 -7.68 19.60
CA ALA A 4 -15.76 -8.22 18.24
C ALA A 4 -15.85 -7.09 17.21
N HIS A 5 -16.56 -5.99 17.53
CA HIS A 5 -16.64 -4.83 16.66
C HIS A 5 -15.29 -4.13 16.50
N ALA A 6 -14.53 -3.93 17.59
CA ALA A 6 -13.19 -3.34 17.54
C ALA A 6 -12.20 -4.16 16.70
N VAL A 7 -12.22 -5.49 16.83
CA VAL A 7 -11.38 -6.39 16.00
C VAL A 7 -11.78 -6.30 14.54
N ARG A 8 -13.09 -6.31 14.24
CA ARG A 8 -13.61 -6.21 12.88
C ARG A 8 -13.27 -4.88 12.23
N VAL A 9 -13.38 -3.78 12.97
CA VAL A 9 -12.98 -2.43 12.52
C VAL A 9 -11.48 -2.38 12.26
N GLY A 10 -10.65 -2.90 13.17
CA GLY A 10 -9.20 -2.97 12.97
C GLY A 10 -8.79 -3.76 11.73
N ALA A 11 -9.44 -4.90 11.48
CA ALA A 11 -9.22 -5.71 10.28
C ALA A 11 -9.63 -4.96 9.00
N TRP A 12 -10.80 -4.31 8.99
CA TRP A 12 -11.25 -3.49 7.86
C TRP A 12 -10.34 -2.30 7.58
N ILE A 13 -9.83 -1.64 8.62
CA ILE A 13 -8.83 -0.56 8.48
C ILE A 13 -7.56 -1.10 7.83
N LEU A 14 -7.05 -2.26 8.27
CA LEU A 14 -5.85 -2.86 7.70
C LEU A 14 -6.05 -3.22 6.22
N VAL A 15 -7.19 -3.82 5.87
CA VAL A 15 -7.55 -4.16 4.48
C VAL A 15 -7.68 -2.90 3.64
N GLY A 16 -8.39 -1.89 4.13
CA GLY A 16 -8.57 -0.62 3.43
C GLY A 16 -7.24 0.11 3.20
N LEU A 17 -6.35 0.09 4.18
CA LEU A 17 -5.04 0.73 4.07
C LEU A 17 -4.11 0.00 3.08
N ASN A 18 -4.17 -1.35 3.03
CA ASN A 18 -3.45 -2.12 2.01
C ASN A 18 -4.02 -1.89 0.61
N LEU A 19 -5.35 -1.81 0.46
CA LEU A 19 -5.98 -1.50 -0.82
C LEU A 19 -5.61 -0.08 -1.29
N LEU A 20 -5.64 0.90 -0.38
CA LEU A 20 -5.21 2.27 -0.64
C LEU A 20 -3.73 2.30 -1.07
N MET A 21 -2.88 1.52 -0.43
CA MET A 21 -1.47 1.41 -0.83
C MET A 21 -1.33 0.82 -2.23
N ALA A 22 -2.06 -0.25 -2.55
CA ALA A 22 -2.03 -0.85 -3.89
C ALA A 22 -2.50 0.13 -4.97
N VAL A 23 -3.64 0.79 -4.76
CA VAL A 23 -4.17 1.80 -5.71
C VAL A 23 -3.25 3.01 -5.79
N GLY A 24 -2.72 3.48 -4.65
CA GLY A 24 -1.80 4.61 -4.59
C GLY A 24 -0.48 4.33 -5.30
N ALA A 25 0.07 3.12 -5.13
CA ALA A 25 1.26 2.70 -5.86
C ALA A 25 0.99 2.67 -7.37
N ILE A 26 -0.11 2.05 -7.81
CA ILE A 26 -0.50 2.01 -9.23
C ILE A 26 -0.67 3.43 -9.78
N ALA A 27 -1.36 4.32 -9.05
CA ALA A 27 -1.60 5.71 -9.47
C ALA A 27 -0.31 6.51 -9.62
N ILE A 28 0.64 6.34 -8.69
CA ILE A 28 1.96 6.97 -8.72
C ILE A 28 2.75 6.46 -9.94
N PHE A 29 2.74 5.15 -10.21
CA PHE A 29 3.39 4.59 -11.41
C PHE A 29 2.71 5.04 -12.71
N SER A 30 1.37 5.12 -12.74
CA SER A 30 0.63 5.53 -13.93
C SER A 30 0.76 7.02 -14.25
N HIS A 31 0.97 7.89 -13.25
CA HIS A 31 1.18 9.32 -13.49
C HIS A 31 2.58 9.65 -14.02
N MET A 32 3.59 8.80 -13.81
CA MET A 32 4.94 9.04 -14.34
C MET A 32 5.03 8.83 -15.85
N ALA A 33 4.22 7.96 -16.45
CA ALA A 33 4.39 7.57 -17.86
C ALA A 33 3.92 8.61 -18.90
N PRO A 34 2.75 9.27 -18.77
CA PRO A 34 2.16 9.98 -19.91
C PRO A 34 2.62 11.43 -20.12
N ALA A 35 2.96 12.16 -19.05
CA ALA A 35 3.38 13.57 -19.18
C ALA A 35 4.78 13.72 -19.82
N ILE A 36 5.64 12.72 -19.62
CA ILE A 36 6.99 12.70 -20.15
C ILE A 36 7.00 12.19 -21.60
N ALA A 37 6.24 11.12 -21.88
CA ALA A 37 6.22 10.49 -23.20
C ALA A 37 5.75 11.47 -24.29
N MET A 38 4.74 12.29 -24.01
CA MET A 38 4.24 13.26 -25.00
C MET A 38 5.21 14.42 -25.27
N ILE A 39 5.95 14.86 -24.26
CA ILE A 39 6.97 15.92 -24.41
C ILE A 39 8.19 15.37 -25.13
N ILE A 40 8.66 14.17 -24.74
CA ILE A 40 9.78 13.49 -25.40
C ILE A 40 9.47 13.19 -26.86
N GLU A 41 8.28 12.67 -27.18
CA GLU A 41 7.94 12.29 -28.56
C GLU A 41 7.90 13.49 -29.50
N ARG A 42 7.34 14.63 -29.06
CA ARG A 42 7.33 15.86 -29.86
C ARG A 42 8.74 16.42 -30.02
N ASN A 43 9.53 16.42 -28.96
CA ASN A 43 10.90 16.91 -28.99
C ASN A 43 11.81 16.04 -29.86
N GLU A 44 11.64 14.72 -29.81
CA GLU A 44 12.34 13.76 -30.66
C GLU A 44 12.04 13.99 -32.15
N ARG A 45 10.77 14.26 -32.52
CA ARG A 45 10.41 14.59 -33.92
C ARG A 45 11.06 15.89 -34.40
N SER A 46 11.15 16.92 -33.55
CA SER A 46 11.83 18.18 -33.88
C SER A 46 13.34 18.01 -34.00
N LEU A 47 13.94 17.17 -33.15
CA LEU A 47 15.37 16.84 -33.23
C LEU A 47 15.70 16.02 -34.49
N GLN A 48 14.89 15.01 -34.82
CA GLN A 48 15.04 14.22 -36.04
C GLN A 48 14.98 15.11 -37.29
N ALA A 49 14.08 16.10 -37.32
CA ALA A 49 14.01 17.06 -38.41
C ALA A 49 15.29 17.90 -38.53
N CYS A 50 15.91 18.30 -37.41
CA CYS A 50 17.21 18.98 -37.41
C CYS A 50 18.32 18.08 -37.95
N GLU A 51 18.35 16.81 -37.54
CA GLU A 51 19.31 15.82 -38.00
C GLU A 51 19.18 15.55 -39.50
N ASP A 52 17.96 15.40 -40.01
CA ASP A 52 17.69 15.22 -41.44
C ASP A 52 18.21 16.41 -42.27
N MET A 53 18.00 17.64 -41.78
CA MET A 53 18.51 18.86 -42.42
C MET A 53 20.04 18.89 -42.42
N LEU A 54 20.69 18.62 -41.29
CA LEU A 54 22.16 18.59 -41.19
C LEU A 54 22.78 17.45 -42.02
N ALA A 55 22.16 16.26 -42.01
CA ALA A 55 22.61 15.11 -42.78
C ALA A 55 22.53 15.38 -44.29
N LEU A 56 21.48 16.06 -44.74
CA LEU A 56 21.40 16.53 -46.11
C LEU A 56 22.51 17.55 -46.41
N MET A 57 22.70 18.55 -45.55
CA MET A 57 23.74 19.56 -45.73
C MET A 57 25.16 18.97 -45.74
N ALA A 58 25.39 17.83 -45.07
CA ALA A 58 26.65 17.10 -45.10
C ALA A 58 26.88 16.32 -46.40
N LYS A 59 25.79 15.87 -47.07
CA LYS A 59 25.84 15.12 -48.34
C LYS A 59 25.92 16.01 -49.58
N VAL A 60 25.43 17.24 -49.49
CA VAL A 60 25.45 18.20 -50.60
C VAL A 60 26.84 18.83 -50.74
N ASP A 61 27.29 19.01 -51.98
CA ASP A 61 28.54 19.72 -52.27
C ASP A 61 28.51 21.13 -51.70
N ARG A 62 29.62 21.56 -51.09
CA ARG A 62 29.68 22.79 -50.29
C ARG A 62 29.51 24.07 -51.11
N SER A 63 29.78 24.00 -52.41
CA SER A 63 29.82 25.15 -53.31
C SER A 63 28.82 25.02 -54.48
N GLY A 64 28.04 23.93 -54.50
CA GLY A 64 27.09 23.63 -55.57
C GLY A 64 25.65 23.97 -55.17
N PRO A 65 24.78 24.31 -56.14
CA PRO A 65 23.36 24.48 -55.89
C PRO A 65 22.71 23.14 -55.52
N PHE A 66 21.68 23.20 -54.69
CA PHE A 66 20.90 22.02 -54.33
C PHE A 66 20.11 21.53 -55.54
N SER A 67 20.13 20.23 -55.80
CA SER A 67 19.27 19.59 -56.79
C SER A 67 17.79 19.72 -56.39
N PRO A 68 16.84 19.64 -57.34
CA PRO A 68 15.40 19.72 -57.04
C PRO A 68 14.96 18.73 -55.95
N GLN A 69 15.51 17.50 -55.98
CA GLN A 69 15.22 16.47 -54.99
C GLN A 69 15.77 16.84 -53.60
N GLN A 70 16.99 17.39 -53.54
CA GLN A 70 17.59 17.84 -52.27
C GLN A 70 16.79 19.00 -51.66
N ARG A 71 16.30 19.93 -52.49
CA ARG A 71 15.45 21.05 -52.04
C ARG A 71 14.16 20.55 -51.39
N GLU A 72 13.50 19.56 -51.98
CA GLU A 72 12.26 19.02 -51.42
C GLU A 72 12.49 18.22 -50.13
N VAL A 73 13.59 17.44 -50.04
CA VAL A 73 13.96 16.77 -48.79
C VAL A 73 14.22 17.78 -47.67
N PHE A 74 14.95 18.86 -47.97
CA PHE A 74 15.20 19.92 -46.99
C PHE A 74 13.91 20.61 -46.56
N LYS A 75 13.06 21.01 -47.51
CA LYS A 75 11.77 21.65 -47.22
C LYS A 75 10.89 20.75 -46.36
N SER A 76 10.80 19.47 -46.68
CA SER A 76 10.00 18.51 -45.91
C SER A 76 10.50 18.40 -44.46
N ALA A 77 11.81 18.30 -44.24
CA ALA A 77 12.39 18.28 -42.90
C ALA A 77 12.15 19.60 -42.14
N PHE A 78 12.37 20.73 -42.81
CA PHE A 78 12.10 22.05 -42.24
C PHE A 78 10.63 22.26 -41.85
N GLU A 79 9.70 21.84 -42.70
CA GLU A 79 8.27 21.92 -42.42
C GLU A 79 7.86 21.03 -41.23
N ARG A 80 8.46 19.85 -41.08
CA ARG A 80 8.28 19.02 -39.88
C ARG A 80 8.71 19.76 -38.61
N ALA A 81 9.88 20.40 -38.63
CA ALA A 81 10.34 21.20 -37.49
C ALA A 81 9.43 22.43 -37.23
N ARG A 82 8.98 23.11 -38.29
CA ARG A 82 8.14 24.32 -38.19
C ARG A 82 6.73 24.05 -37.67
N THR A 83 6.13 22.91 -38.05
CA THR A 83 4.78 22.53 -37.62
C THR A 83 4.75 21.93 -36.22
N ASN A 84 5.92 21.63 -35.64
CA ASN A 84 6.09 21.00 -34.34
C ASN A 84 6.85 21.91 -33.36
N ILE A 85 6.40 23.16 -33.26
CA ILE A 85 6.94 24.12 -32.29
C ILE A 85 6.50 23.69 -30.89
N THR A 86 7.48 23.32 -30.08
CA THR A 86 7.35 22.87 -28.70
C THR A 86 7.76 23.93 -27.69
N GLU A 87 8.68 24.83 -28.06
CA GLU A 87 9.30 25.79 -27.14
C GLU A 87 9.21 27.24 -27.63
N ALA A 88 9.10 28.18 -26.70
CA ALA A 88 8.92 29.61 -27.00
C ALA A 88 10.10 30.24 -27.77
N LEU A 89 11.29 29.65 -27.68
CA LEU A 89 12.51 30.15 -28.33
C LEU A 89 12.75 29.56 -29.73
N GLU A 90 12.01 28.53 -30.15
CA GLU A 90 12.16 27.88 -31.46
C GLU A 90 11.80 28.75 -32.69
N PRO A 91 10.87 29.73 -32.61
CA PRO A 91 10.55 30.56 -33.77
C PRO A 91 11.74 31.37 -34.32
N ALA A 92 12.66 31.81 -33.45
CA ALA A 92 13.81 32.63 -33.85
C ALA A 92 14.78 31.89 -34.79
N PRO A 93 15.31 30.69 -34.46
CA PRO A 93 16.15 29.93 -35.40
C PRO A 93 15.37 29.46 -36.63
N LEU A 94 14.09 29.09 -36.51
CA LEU A 94 13.26 28.71 -37.67
C LEU A 94 13.13 29.86 -38.68
N GLN A 95 12.95 31.09 -38.20
CA GLN A 95 12.89 32.28 -39.05
C GLN A 95 14.24 32.56 -39.74
N ARG A 96 15.36 32.34 -39.04
CA ARG A 96 16.70 32.48 -39.63
C ARG A 96 16.93 31.47 -40.75
N ILE A 97 16.50 30.23 -40.57
CA ILE A 97 16.57 29.19 -41.62
C ILE A 97 15.72 29.60 -42.83
N GLU A 98 14.46 30.02 -42.61
CA GLU A 98 13.57 30.43 -43.70
C GLU A 98 14.13 31.60 -44.52
N THR A 99 14.68 32.60 -43.84
CA THR A 99 15.24 33.81 -44.47
C THR A 99 16.41 33.47 -45.39
N HIS A 100 17.27 32.53 -45.01
CA HIS A 100 18.47 32.18 -45.78
C HIS A 100 18.30 30.96 -46.70
N ARG A 101 17.12 30.32 -46.69
CA ARG A 101 16.83 29.11 -47.46
C ARG A 101 17.03 29.27 -48.97
N ALA A 102 16.61 30.39 -49.54
CA ALA A 102 16.75 30.64 -50.97
C ALA A 102 18.23 30.75 -51.39
N ALA A 103 19.05 31.46 -50.61
CA ALA A 103 20.48 31.60 -50.83
C ALA A 103 21.22 30.26 -50.61
N LEU A 104 20.83 29.50 -49.57
CA LEU A 104 21.32 28.14 -49.32
C LEU A 104 21.15 27.25 -50.55
N PHE A 105 19.96 27.24 -51.16
CA PHE A 105 19.67 26.40 -52.33
C PHE A 105 20.45 26.79 -53.58
N ASN A 106 20.95 28.02 -53.64
CA ASN A 106 21.80 28.51 -54.72
C ASN A 106 23.29 28.24 -54.48
N GLY A 107 23.65 27.59 -53.36
CA GLY A 107 25.03 27.23 -53.04
C GLY A 107 25.83 28.33 -52.34
N ASP A 108 25.16 29.34 -51.76
CA ASP A 108 25.85 30.41 -51.02
C ASP A 108 26.50 29.86 -49.73
N PRO A 109 27.84 29.93 -49.59
CA PRO A 109 28.55 29.41 -48.43
C PRO A 109 28.19 30.14 -47.13
N GLU A 110 27.85 31.42 -47.18
CA GLU A 110 27.49 32.20 -45.99
C GLU A 110 26.07 31.85 -45.52
N ALA A 111 25.12 31.75 -46.45
CA ALA A 111 23.78 31.23 -46.15
C ALA A 111 23.84 29.80 -45.59
N ARG A 112 24.76 28.96 -46.08
CA ARG A 112 25.01 27.62 -45.54
C ARG A 112 25.49 27.67 -44.10
N ARG A 113 26.48 28.51 -43.78
CA ARG A 113 26.98 28.70 -42.41
C ARG A 113 25.88 29.16 -41.46
N ILE A 114 25.14 30.20 -41.83
CA ILE A 114 24.04 30.74 -41.03
C ILE A 114 22.95 29.69 -40.80
N THR A 115 22.62 28.90 -41.84
CA THR A 115 21.62 27.84 -41.73
C THR A 115 22.08 26.71 -40.80
N VAL A 116 23.34 26.27 -40.89
CA VAL A 116 23.88 25.26 -39.96
C VAL A 116 23.82 25.78 -38.52
N GLU A 117 24.27 27.00 -38.27
CA GLU A 117 24.22 27.62 -36.93
C GLU A 117 22.80 27.69 -36.39
N ALA A 118 21.84 28.08 -37.23
CA ALA A 118 20.43 28.14 -36.83
C ALA A 118 19.84 26.74 -36.54
N ILE A 119 20.18 25.71 -37.32
CA ILE A 119 19.73 24.33 -37.05
C ILE A 119 20.35 23.78 -35.78
N VAL A 120 21.64 24.02 -35.53
CA VAL A 120 22.32 23.61 -34.30
C VAL A 120 21.70 24.31 -33.08
N LEU A 121 21.41 25.61 -33.19
CA LEU A 121 20.74 26.36 -32.14
C LEU A 121 19.34 25.78 -31.87
N LEU A 122 18.55 25.51 -32.91
CA LEU A 122 17.24 24.88 -32.78
C LEU A 122 17.31 23.53 -32.06
N GLY A 123 18.26 22.67 -32.44
CA GLY A 123 18.49 21.39 -31.78
C GLY A 123 18.95 21.53 -30.32
N SER A 124 19.71 22.57 -29.99
CA SER A 124 20.15 22.83 -28.61
C SER A 124 19.00 23.26 -27.69
N ILE A 125 18.11 24.13 -28.17
CA ILE A 125 16.89 24.56 -27.46
C ILE A 125 16.03 23.34 -27.13
N ASN A 126 15.82 22.48 -28.12
CA ASN A 126 15.00 21.29 -27.95
C ASN A 126 15.62 20.27 -26.98
N ARG A 127 16.94 20.05 -27.07
CA ARG A 127 17.69 19.17 -26.14
C ARG A 127 17.69 19.69 -24.71
N GLU A 128 17.78 21.00 -24.52
CA GLU A 128 17.68 21.63 -23.20
C GLU A 128 16.28 21.42 -22.61
N ALA A 129 15.23 21.64 -23.40
CA ALA A 129 13.86 21.37 -23.00
C ALA A 129 13.63 19.92 -22.58
N MET A 130 14.16 18.94 -23.33
CA MET A 130 14.13 17.52 -22.94
C MET A 130 14.81 17.28 -21.59
N THR A 131 15.96 17.91 -21.36
CA THR A 131 16.73 17.75 -20.11
C THR A 131 15.99 18.35 -18.90
N VAL A 132 15.30 19.47 -19.09
CA VAL A 132 14.47 20.08 -18.04
C VAL A 132 13.25 19.21 -17.75
N ALA A 133 12.57 18.72 -18.79
CA ALA A 133 11.42 17.83 -18.65
C ALA A 133 11.80 16.52 -17.94
N ASP A 134 12.93 15.92 -18.31
CA ASP A 134 13.46 14.70 -17.68
C ASP A 134 13.81 14.93 -16.19
N ARG A 135 14.42 16.07 -15.84
CA ARG A 135 14.67 16.39 -14.43
C ARG A 135 13.39 16.58 -13.62
N HIS A 136 12.40 17.23 -14.20
CA HIS A 136 11.10 17.41 -13.55
C HIS A 136 10.40 16.06 -13.31
N ALA A 137 10.45 15.19 -14.32
CA ALA A 137 9.99 13.81 -14.23
C ALA A 137 10.67 13.00 -13.13
N GLN A 138 12.00 13.05 -13.06
CA GLN A 138 12.77 12.34 -12.03
C GLN A 138 12.43 12.86 -10.63
N HIS A 139 12.20 14.16 -10.46
CA HIS A 139 11.81 14.74 -9.17
C HIS A 139 10.43 14.27 -8.72
N LEU A 140 9.45 14.23 -9.63
CA LEU A 140 8.13 13.64 -9.37
C LEU A 140 8.25 12.15 -9.03
N GLY A 141 9.13 11.43 -9.75
CA GLY A 141 9.43 10.02 -9.51
C GLY A 141 9.96 9.73 -8.11
N ARG A 142 10.96 10.50 -7.69
CA ARG A 142 11.57 10.38 -6.34
C ARG A 142 10.58 10.74 -5.23
N SER A 143 9.75 11.75 -5.45
CA SER A 143 8.72 12.17 -4.49
C SER A 143 7.62 11.12 -4.33
N GLY A 144 7.17 10.53 -5.44
CA GLY A 144 6.20 9.43 -5.43
C GLY A 144 6.72 8.18 -4.72
N ALA A 145 7.98 7.82 -4.94
CA ALA A 145 8.62 6.67 -4.28
C ALA A 145 8.64 6.82 -2.74
N TRP A 146 8.95 8.01 -2.23
CA TRP A 146 8.89 8.29 -0.79
C TRP A 146 7.46 8.19 -0.23
N GLY A 147 6.45 8.58 -1.02
CA GLY A 147 5.05 8.41 -0.66
C GLY A 147 4.66 6.94 -0.45
N VAL A 148 5.07 6.05 -1.37
CA VAL A 148 4.82 4.61 -1.25
C VAL A 148 5.56 4.01 -0.04
N ALA A 149 6.82 4.39 0.18
CA ALA A 149 7.59 3.93 1.34
C ALA A 149 6.93 4.33 2.66
N PHE A 150 6.43 5.56 2.77
CA PHE A 150 5.74 6.04 3.97
C PHE A 150 4.40 5.31 4.20
N MET A 151 3.63 5.06 3.13
CA MET A 151 2.40 4.27 3.22
C MET A 151 2.69 2.83 3.68
N ALA A 152 3.73 2.20 3.14
CA ALA A 152 4.17 0.86 3.55
C ALA A 152 4.57 0.81 5.02
N MET A 153 5.37 1.79 5.48
CA MET A 153 5.77 1.88 6.89
C MET A 153 4.56 2.07 7.81
N SER A 154 3.60 2.90 7.42
CA SER A 154 2.36 3.14 8.17
C SER A 154 1.50 1.88 8.27
N ALA A 155 1.37 1.13 7.16
CA ALA A 155 0.65 -0.14 7.13
C ALA A 155 1.28 -1.21 8.01
N PHE A 156 2.60 -1.28 7.95
CA PHE A 156 3.36 -2.20 8.78
C PHE A 156 3.17 -1.89 10.27
N LEU A 157 3.26 -0.61 10.66
CA LEU A 157 3.03 -0.18 12.04
C LEU A 157 1.60 -0.48 12.50
N ALA A 158 0.60 -0.18 11.67
CA ALA A 158 -0.80 -0.52 11.94
C ALA A 158 -1.00 -2.03 12.11
N GLY A 159 -0.33 -2.85 11.31
CA GLY A 159 -0.32 -4.32 11.42
C GLY A 159 0.26 -4.80 12.76
N ILE A 160 1.40 -4.25 13.19
CA ILE A 160 2.00 -4.57 14.49
C ILE A 160 1.05 -4.23 15.64
N ILE A 161 0.46 -3.03 15.61
CA ILE A 161 -0.50 -2.58 16.64
C ILE A 161 -1.72 -3.51 16.66
N PHE A 162 -2.24 -3.89 15.49
CA PHE A 162 -3.37 -4.79 15.37
C PHE A 162 -3.07 -6.17 15.95
N ILE A 163 -1.94 -6.79 15.59
CA ILE A 163 -1.51 -8.10 16.12
C ILE A 163 -1.36 -8.02 17.65
N ARG A 164 -0.67 -7.00 18.16
CA ARG A 164 -0.46 -6.82 19.60
C ARG A 164 -1.78 -6.65 20.35
N SER A 165 -2.71 -5.90 19.78
CA SER A 165 -4.06 -5.73 20.32
C SER A 165 -4.86 -7.04 20.31
N LEU A 166 -4.82 -7.79 19.20
CA LEU A 166 -5.51 -9.07 19.05
C LEU A 166 -4.98 -10.10 20.05
N THR A 167 -3.66 -10.22 20.19
CA THR A 167 -3.03 -11.15 21.14
C THR A 167 -3.44 -10.82 22.57
N ARG A 168 -3.32 -9.56 23.02
CA ARG A 168 -3.65 -9.19 24.40
C ARG A 168 -5.14 -9.25 24.72
N ARG A 169 -6.00 -8.85 23.78
CA ARG A 169 -7.43 -8.67 24.06
C ARG A 169 -8.30 -9.87 23.71
N VAL A 170 -7.78 -10.83 22.92
CA VAL A 170 -8.53 -12.00 22.46
C VAL A 170 -7.79 -13.30 22.73
N VAL A 171 -6.54 -13.42 22.25
CA VAL A 171 -5.79 -14.69 22.33
C VAL A 171 -5.46 -15.05 23.79
N GLN A 172 -4.81 -14.15 24.53
CA GLN A 172 -4.47 -14.37 25.93
C GLN A 172 -5.72 -14.69 26.78
N PRO A 173 -6.84 -13.98 26.61
CA PRO A 173 -8.05 -14.36 27.32
C PRO A 173 -8.58 -15.76 27.05
N LEU A 174 -8.50 -16.22 25.80
CA LEU A 174 -8.90 -17.57 25.40
C LEU A 174 -7.94 -18.62 25.95
N GLU A 175 -6.64 -18.35 25.95
CA GLU A 175 -5.62 -19.22 26.55
C GLU A 175 -5.86 -19.41 28.05
N GLU A 176 -6.19 -18.34 28.79
CA GLU A 176 -6.49 -18.43 30.22
C GLU A 176 -7.77 -19.26 30.49
N ILE A 177 -8.83 -19.07 29.70
CA ILE A 177 -10.04 -19.91 29.79
C ILE A 177 -9.69 -21.38 29.57
N HIS A 178 -8.89 -21.66 28.54
CA HIS A 178 -8.44 -23.02 28.25
C HIS A 178 -7.62 -23.61 29.40
N ALA A 179 -6.68 -22.84 29.95
CA ALA A 179 -5.84 -23.25 31.07
C ALA A 179 -6.67 -23.55 32.33
N VAL A 180 -7.68 -22.75 32.65
CA VAL A 180 -8.57 -22.98 33.80
C VAL A 180 -9.40 -24.25 33.61
N ILE A 181 -9.94 -24.48 32.41
CA ILE A 181 -10.71 -25.70 32.09
C ILE A 181 -9.81 -26.95 32.24
N VAL A 182 -8.58 -26.89 31.73
CA VAL A 182 -7.61 -27.99 31.85
C VAL A 182 -7.24 -28.23 33.31
N ALA A 183 -6.98 -27.18 34.09
CA ALA A 183 -6.66 -27.29 35.52
C ALA A 183 -7.80 -27.95 36.31
N HIS A 184 -9.05 -27.57 36.05
CA HIS A 184 -10.22 -28.21 36.66
C HIS A 184 -10.35 -29.69 36.29
N ARG A 185 -10.09 -30.06 35.03
CA ARG A 185 -10.05 -31.47 34.62
C ARG A 185 -8.96 -32.27 35.33
N ASN A 186 -7.87 -31.62 35.69
CA ASN A 186 -6.74 -32.22 36.41
C ASN A 186 -6.93 -32.22 37.94
N GLY A 187 -8.08 -31.75 38.45
CA GLY A 187 -8.43 -31.77 39.88
C GLY A 187 -8.12 -30.47 40.65
N GLU A 188 -7.63 -29.42 39.99
CA GLU A 188 -7.39 -28.12 40.62
C GLU A 188 -8.67 -27.28 40.68
N THR A 189 -9.56 -27.61 41.62
CA THR A 189 -10.90 -27.01 41.75
C THR A 189 -10.91 -25.55 42.22
N MET A 190 -9.80 -25.02 42.73
CA MET A 190 -9.71 -23.63 43.20
C MET A 190 -9.26 -22.63 42.13
N ARG A 191 -8.82 -23.07 40.95
CA ARG A 191 -8.32 -22.15 39.91
C ARG A 191 -9.49 -21.38 39.28
N ARG A 192 -9.33 -20.06 39.10
CA ARG A 192 -10.34 -19.17 38.50
C ARG A 192 -9.72 -18.36 37.37
N CYS A 193 -10.55 -17.96 36.40
CA CYS A 193 -10.12 -17.06 35.33
C CYS A 193 -9.80 -15.69 35.92
N THR A 194 -8.59 -15.18 35.68
CA THR A 194 -8.16 -13.85 36.14
C THR A 194 -7.38 -13.12 35.05
N GLY A 195 -7.41 -11.78 35.07
CA GLY A 195 -6.58 -10.98 34.18
C GLY A 195 -6.70 -9.50 34.49
N ALA A 196 -5.61 -8.77 34.25
CA ALA A 196 -5.56 -7.32 34.41
C ALA A 196 -5.87 -6.63 33.07
N ASP A 197 -6.57 -5.49 33.14
CA ASP A 197 -6.87 -4.62 31.98
C ASP A 197 -7.64 -5.31 30.84
N LEU A 198 -8.62 -6.15 31.21
CA LEU A 198 -9.45 -6.90 30.28
C LEU A 198 -10.60 -6.05 29.71
N PRO A 199 -10.95 -6.23 28.43
CA PRO A 199 -12.17 -5.65 27.87
C PRO A 199 -13.42 -6.10 28.65
N GLN A 200 -14.39 -5.21 28.82
CA GLN A 200 -15.62 -5.49 29.58
C GLN A 200 -16.36 -6.76 29.11
N ASP A 201 -16.37 -7.01 27.80
CA ASP A 201 -16.95 -8.23 27.21
C ASP A 201 -16.25 -9.51 27.74
N VAL A 202 -14.93 -9.48 27.94
CA VAL A 202 -14.15 -10.61 28.46
C VAL A 202 -14.37 -10.79 29.97
N VAL A 203 -14.42 -9.69 30.72
CA VAL A 203 -14.72 -9.72 32.16
C VAL A 203 -16.07 -10.40 32.43
N ALA A 204 -17.08 -10.08 31.63
CA ALA A 204 -18.40 -10.71 31.73
C ALA A 204 -18.32 -12.24 31.51
N VAL A 205 -17.56 -12.69 30.50
CA VAL A 205 -17.34 -14.12 30.23
C VAL A 205 -16.58 -14.80 31.38
N TYR A 206 -15.50 -14.17 31.88
CA TYR A 206 -14.72 -14.71 32.99
C TYR A 206 -15.55 -14.88 34.25
N THR A 207 -16.36 -13.88 34.58
CA THR A 207 -17.25 -13.89 35.74
C THR A 207 -18.27 -15.02 35.61
N GLY A 208 -18.92 -15.15 34.45
CA GLY A 208 -19.88 -16.23 34.20
C GLY A 208 -19.25 -17.63 34.27
N ILE A 209 -18.02 -17.81 33.78
CA ILE A 209 -17.28 -19.08 33.92
C ILE A 209 -16.98 -19.36 35.39
N ASN A 210 -16.45 -18.38 36.12
CA ASN A 210 -16.11 -18.55 37.53
C ASN A 210 -17.34 -18.89 38.38
N GLU A 211 -18.46 -18.19 38.19
CA GLU A 211 -19.73 -18.48 38.87
C GLU A 211 -20.23 -19.90 38.57
N MET A 212 -20.10 -20.37 37.33
CA MET A 212 -20.49 -21.73 36.96
C MET A 212 -19.61 -22.78 37.66
N LEU A 213 -18.30 -22.54 37.76
CA LEU A 213 -17.37 -23.41 38.47
C LEU A 213 -17.66 -23.42 39.97
N ASP A 214 -17.96 -22.26 40.57
CA ASP A 214 -18.33 -22.14 41.99
C ASP A 214 -19.62 -22.94 42.29
N GLN A 215 -20.62 -22.88 41.42
CA GLN A 215 -21.86 -23.66 41.55
C GLN A 215 -21.63 -25.17 41.46
N TRP A 216 -20.74 -25.61 40.57
CA TRP A 216 -20.37 -27.03 40.45
C TRP A 216 -19.68 -27.53 41.72
N GLN A 217 -18.72 -26.76 42.22
CA GLN A 217 -17.98 -27.10 43.44
C GLN A 217 -18.90 -27.12 44.67
N ALA A 218 -19.83 -26.18 44.78
CA ALA A 218 -20.82 -26.17 45.86
C ALA A 218 -21.76 -27.39 45.84
N ARG A 219 -22.11 -27.90 44.65
CA ARG A 219 -22.92 -29.11 44.49
C ARG A 219 -22.15 -30.37 44.91
N GLU A 220 -20.88 -30.48 44.56
CA GLU A 220 -20.03 -31.61 44.98
C GLU A 220 -19.76 -31.62 46.49
N GLN A 221 -19.72 -30.44 47.13
CA GLN A 221 -19.48 -30.30 48.57
C GLN A 221 -20.74 -30.39 49.44
N THR A 222 -21.94 -30.47 48.85
CA THR A 222 -23.17 -30.65 49.63
C THR A 222 -23.17 -32.05 50.25
N PRO A 223 -23.02 -32.22 51.57
CA PRO A 223 -23.01 -33.54 52.19
C PRO A 223 -24.40 -34.17 52.03
N ALA A 224 -24.45 -35.48 51.76
CA ALA A 224 -25.69 -36.23 51.96
C ALA A 224 -26.22 -35.92 53.37
N ALA A 225 -27.48 -35.50 53.45
CA ALA A 225 -28.10 -35.07 54.71
C ALA A 225 -27.79 -36.10 55.81
N PRO A 226 -27.37 -35.67 57.02
CA PRO A 226 -27.14 -36.61 58.11
C PRO A 226 -28.44 -37.39 58.33
N ALA A 227 -28.36 -38.72 58.24
CA ALA A 227 -29.48 -39.58 58.57
C ALA A 227 -30.04 -39.14 59.93
N THR A 228 -31.27 -38.63 59.91
CA THR A 228 -31.93 -38.13 61.10
C THR A 228 -31.96 -39.24 62.14
N PHE A 229 -31.48 -38.94 63.34
CA PHE A 229 -31.38 -39.79 64.53
C PHE A 229 -32.77 -40.18 65.10
N SER A 230 -33.79 -40.36 64.26
CA SER A 230 -35.15 -40.72 64.66
C SER A 230 -35.48 -42.21 64.48
N ASP A 231 -34.59 -43.01 63.89
CA ASP A 231 -34.83 -44.45 63.62
C ASP A 231 -34.21 -45.41 64.64
N LEU A 232 -33.45 -44.93 65.64
CA LEU A 232 -32.83 -45.79 66.66
C LEU A 232 -33.65 -45.98 67.95
N ALA A 233 -34.82 -45.35 68.06
CA ALA A 233 -35.65 -45.42 69.28
C ALA A 233 -36.74 -46.50 69.27
N SER A 234 -36.88 -47.30 68.20
CA SER A 234 -37.98 -48.28 68.07
C SER A 234 -37.59 -49.76 68.28
N VAL A 235 -36.31 -50.09 68.54
CA VAL A 235 -35.83 -51.50 68.53
C VAL A 235 -35.52 -52.10 69.91
N HIS A 236 -35.81 -51.42 71.03
CA HIS A 236 -35.60 -52.02 72.36
C HIS A 236 -36.78 -51.86 73.32
N ARG A 237 -37.91 -52.51 73.01
CA ARG A 237 -38.91 -52.83 74.03
C ARG A 237 -39.84 -54.00 73.66
N ARG A 238 -39.29 -55.20 73.45
CA ARG A 238 -40.05 -56.47 73.60
C ARG A 238 -39.13 -57.62 74.01
N THR A 239 -39.02 -57.88 75.30
CA THR A 239 -38.75 -59.23 75.84
C THR A 239 -39.79 -59.52 76.93
N PRO A 240 -40.51 -60.66 76.85
CA PRO A 240 -41.55 -61.00 77.80
C PRO A 240 -41.00 -61.61 79.08
N VAL A 241 -41.75 -61.35 80.15
CA VAL A 241 -41.59 -61.79 81.53
C VAL A 241 -41.68 -63.32 81.65
N CYS A 242 -40.65 -63.97 82.18
CA CYS A 242 -40.75 -65.33 82.72
C CYS A 242 -41.48 -65.27 84.07
N ARG A 243 -42.66 -65.88 84.11
CA ARG A 243 -43.47 -66.12 85.31
C ARG A 243 -43.06 -67.48 85.87
N ALA A 244 -42.49 -67.50 87.06
CA ALA A 244 -42.32 -68.69 87.87
C ALA A 244 -43.43 -68.70 88.92
N ASP A 245 -44.33 -69.67 88.82
CA ASP A 245 -45.25 -70.05 89.90
C ASP A 245 -44.77 -71.40 90.46
N SER A 246 -44.46 -71.36 91.77
CA SER A 246 -44.60 -72.33 92.88
C SER A 246 -44.73 -73.85 92.64
N ASP A 247 -44.01 -74.58 93.53
CA ASP A 247 -44.33 -75.82 94.27
C ASP A 247 -44.99 -77.02 93.55
#